data_AF-A0A2I1D592-F1
#
_entry.id   AF-A0A2I1D592-F1
#
_cell.length_a   1.000
_cell.length_b   1.000
_cell.length_c   1.000
_cell.angle_alpha   90.00
_cell.angle_beta   90.00
_cell.angle_gamma   90.00
#
_symmetry.space_group_name_H-M   'P 1'
#
loop_
_entity.id
_entity.type
_entity.pdbx_description
1 polymer ?
#
loop_
_entity_poly.entity_id
_entity_poly.type
_entity_poly.pdbx_seq_one_letter_code
_entity_poly.pdbx_strand_id
1 'polypeptide(L)'
;MAVLSGTARIRFGVADTSPDMEANTEGTAHEAGGVELDAEAGDVFVIPAGVAHKTHHTRPAADFALLSPGTGHGIEAEDPRAALGEVRLDGFTMMGAYCGGDWDFLAAGGEFETVWAVPKPRLDPVWGSESVGLRKTWVGSGVAARSKI
;
A
#
# COMPACT_ATOMS: atom_id res chain seq x y z
N MET A 1 2.95 6.08 0.64
CA MET A 1 2.54 6.25 -0.77
C MET A 1 2.05 7.68 -0.96
N ALA A 2 2.40 8.32 -2.06
CA ALA A 2 1.96 9.67 -2.42
C ALA A 2 1.22 9.64 -3.77
N VAL A 3 0.06 10.29 -3.85
CA VAL A 3 -0.70 10.43 -5.09
C VAL A 3 -0.17 11.63 -5.86
N LEU A 4 0.27 11.39 -7.10
CA LEU A 4 0.92 12.40 -7.93
C LEU A 4 -0.04 13.00 -8.97
N SER A 5 -1.05 12.23 -9.40
CA SER A 5 -2.04 12.67 -10.38
C SER A 5 -3.32 11.83 -10.30
N GLY A 6 -4.41 12.37 -10.85
CA GLY A 6 -5.70 11.70 -10.95
C GLY A 6 -6.39 11.51 -9.59
N THR A 7 -7.42 10.67 -9.58
CA THR A 7 -8.16 10.26 -8.39
C THR A 7 -8.41 8.76 -8.40
N ALA A 8 -8.55 8.12 -7.24
CA ALA A 8 -8.97 6.73 -7.13
C ALA A 8 -9.73 6.48 -5.84
N ARG A 9 -10.41 5.34 -5.75
CA ARG A 9 -10.83 4.80 -4.47
C ARG A 9 -9.82 3.76 -4.00
N ILE A 10 -9.46 3.82 -2.71
CA ILE A 10 -8.51 2.90 -2.12
C ILE A 10 -9.15 2.24 -0.90
N ARG A 11 -9.18 0.91 -0.92
CA ARG A 11 -9.58 0.08 0.21
C ARG A 11 -8.34 -0.36 0.98
N PHE A 12 -8.31 -0.13 2.28
CA PHE A 12 -7.20 -0.49 3.17
C PHE A 12 -7.64 -1.49 4.24
N GLY A 13 -6.72 -2.39 4.62
CA GLY A 13 -6.84 -3.25 5.79
C GLY A 13 -7.61 -4.55 5.59
N VAL A 14 -7.97 -4.90 4.35
CA VAL A 14 -8.62 -6.17 4.01
C VAL A 14 -8.01 -6.73 2.73
N ALA A 15 -7.76 -8.04 2.71
CA ALA A 15 -7.30 -8.75 1.53
C ALA A 15 -8.46 -9.24 0.66
N ASP A 16 -8.21 -9.38 -0.63
CA ASP A 16 -9.13 -10.05 -1.56
C ASP A 16 -9.17 -11.55 -1.23
N THR A 17 -10.37 -12.14 -1.21
CA THR A 17 -10.58 -13.57 -0.94
C THR A 17 -10.82 -14.39 -2.21
N SER A 18 -10.86 -13.71 -3.37
CA SER A 18 -11.02 -14.29 -4.70
C SER A 18 -10.13 -13.56 -5.71
N PRO A 19 -9.59 -14.26 -6.73
CA PRO A 19 -8.90 -13.61 -7.85
C PRO A 19 -9.86 -12.95 -8.86
N ASP A 20 -11.17 -13.17 -8.75
CA ASP A 20 -12.16 -12.54 -9.63
C ASP A 20 -12.26 -11.04 -9.35
N MET A 21 -11.82 -10.23 -10.32
CA MET A 21 -11.69 -8.77 -10.17
C MET A 21 -13.01 -8.05 -9.95
N GLU A 22 -14.11 -8.54 -10.52
CA GLU A 22 -15.43 -7.94 -10.31
C GLU A 22 -15.90 -8.27 -8.89
N ALA A 23 -15.82 -9.54 -8.50
CA ALA A 23 -16.29 -10.01 -7.20
C ALA A 23 -15.49 -9.42 -6.03
N ASN A 24 -14.19 -9.17 -6.20
CA ASN A 24 -13.33 -8.62 -5.16
C ASN A 24 -13.29 -7.07 -5.16
N THR A 25 -13.76 -6.41 -6.22
CA THR A 25 -13.83 -4.94 -6.31
C THR A 25 -15.22 -4.41 -5.96
N GLU A 26 -16.25 -4.89 -6.67
CA GLU A 26 -17.65 -4.46 -6.52
C GLU A 26 -18.46 -5.37 -5.59
N GLY A 27 -18.01 -6.62 -5.45
CA GLY A 27 -18.68 -7.64 -4.64
C GLY A 27 -18.14 -7.75 -3.21
N THR A 28 -18.45 -8.88 -2.57
CA THR A 28 -18.07 -9.17 -1.18
C THR A 28 -16.86 -10.11 -1.08
N ALA A 29 -16.11 -10.33 -2.16
CA ALA A 29 -14.99 -11.26 -2.18
C ALA A 29 -13.69 -10.62 -1.63
N HIS A 30 -13.80 -10.07 -0.43
CA HIS A 30 -12.71 -9.54 0.38
C HIS A 30 -13.02 -9.78 1.86
N GLU A 31 -12.01 -9.67 2.73
CA GLU A 31 -12.21 -9.83 4.18
C GLU A 31 -13.19 -8.78 4.73
N ALA A 32 -13.84 -9.12 5.84
CA ALA A 32 -14.75 -8.20 6.51
C ALA A 32 -14.00 -7.06 7.20
N GLY A 33 -14.54 -5.84 7.11
CA GLY A 33 -13.96 -4.64 7.70
C GLY A 33 -13.28 -3.75 6.65
N GLY A 34 -12.10 -3.23 7.00
CA GLY A 34 -11.37 -2.31 6.15
C GLY A 34 -11.94 -0.89 6.14
N VAL A 35 -11.23 0.00 5.45
CA VAL A 35 -11.63 1.41 5.27
C VAL A 35 -11.45 1.76 3.80
N GLU A 36 -12.49 2.34 3.19
CA GLU A 36 -12.42 2.92 1.85
C GLU A 36 -12.26 4.43 1.95
N LEU A 37 -11.34 4.97 1.15
CA LEU A 37 -11.10 6.40 1.04
C LEU A 37 -11.02 6.79 -0.43
N ASP A 38 -11.58 7.94 -0.78
CA ASP A 38 -11.30 8.59 -2.05
C ASP A 38 -9.96 9.33 -1.92
N ALA A 39 -9.08 9.14 -2.90
CA ALA A 39 -7.73 9.68 -2.92
C ALA A 39 -7.54 10.59 -4.14
N GLU A 40 -6.86 11.71 -3.95
CA GLU A 40 -6.56 12.70 -4.99
C GLU A 40 -5.10 13.16 -4.95
N ALA A 41 -4.66 13.83 -6.03
CA ALA A 41 -3.30 14.34 -6.14
C ALA A 41 -2.92 15.24 -4.94
N GLY A 42 -1.80 14.91 -4.29
CA GLY A 42 -1.34 15.57 -3.07
C GLY A 42 -1.57 14.76 -1.80
N ASP A 43 -2.44 13.75 -1.82
CA ASP A 43 -2.63 12.86 -0.67
C ASP A 43 -1.40 12.00 -0.40
N VAL A 44 -1.12 11.82 0.90
CA VAL A 44 -0.01 10.98 1.38
C VAL A 44 -0.52 9.98 2.41
N PHE A 45 -0.33 8.70 2.11
CA PHE A 45 -0.69 7.59 2.97
C PHE A 45 0.55 6.97 3.59
N VAL A 46 0.55 6.86 4.92
CA VAL A 46 1.48 5.99 5.65
C VAL A 46 0.81 4.64 5.82
N ILE A 47 1.31 3.63 5.13
CA ILE A 47 0.75 2.28 5.16
C ILE A 47 1.65 1.43 6.07
N PRO A 48 1.17 1.02 7.26
CA PRO A 48 1.93 0.11 8.12
C PRO A 48 2.24 -1.20 7.40
N ALA A 49 3.38 -1.81 7.74
CA ALA A 49 3.73 -3.13 7.23
C ALA A 49 2.59 -4.13 7.49
N GLY A 50 2.26 -4.97 6.50
CA GLY A 50 1.23 -5.99 6.62
C GLY A 50 -0.21 -5.51 6.43
N VAL A 51 -0.43 -4.22 6.13
CA VAL A 51 -1.74 -3.72 5.72
C VAL A 51 -1.92 -3.97 4.22
N ALA A 52 -2.88 -4.84 3.87
CA ALA A 52 -3.34 -4.99 2.50
C ALA A 52 -4.02 -3.71 2.02
N HIS A 53 -3.86 -3.38 0.74
CA HIS A 53 -4.61 -2.29 0.13
C HIS A 53 -4.90 -2.58 -1.34
N LYS A 54 -5.97 -1.96 -1.84
CA LYS A 54 -6.41 -2.10 -3.22
C LYS A 54 -6.84 -0.76 -3.78
N THR A 55 -6.28 -0.41 -4.92
CA THR A 55 -6.65 0.78 -5.69
C THR A 55 -7.63 0.38 -6.78
N HIS A 56 -8.77 1.06 -6.88
CA HIS A 56 -9.78 0.83 -7.90
C HIS A 56 -10.51 2.13 -8.27
N HIS A 57 -11.37 2.09 -9.31
CA HIS A 57 -12.04 3.26 -9.88
C HIS A 57 -11.12 4.45 -10.17
N THR A 58 -9.94 4.18 -10.72
CA THR A 58 -8.99 5.22 -11.11
C THR A 58 -9.60 6.16 -12.14
N ARG A 59 -9.29 7.45 -12.02
CA ARG A 59 -9.69 8.50 -12.98
C ARG A 59 -8.49 9.41 -13.25
N PRO A 60 -8.08 9.57 -14.51
CA PRO A 60 -8.50 8.80 -15.69
C PRO A 60 -8.29 7.29 -15.51
N ALA A 61 -9.18 6.48 -16.10
CA ALA A 61 -9.01 5.03 -16.11
C ALA A 61 -7.78 4.70 -16.96
N ALA A 62 -6.86 3.92 -16.39
CA ALA A 62 -5.61 3.52 -17.02
C ALA A 62 -5.21 2.14 -16.49
N ASP A 63 -4.46 1.39 -17.29
CA ASP A 63 -3.85 0.15 -16.86
C ASP A 63 -2.71 0.42 -15.86
N PHE A 64 -2.43 -0.54 -14.98
CA PHE A 64 -1.29 -0.44 -14.07
C PHE A 64 0.02 -0.50 -14.87
N ALA A 65 0.89 0.48 -14.63
CA ALA A 65 2.21 0.57 -15.23
C ALA A 65 3.24 0.94 -14.16
N LEU A 66 4.49 0.50 -14.36
CA LEU A 66 5.61 0.98 -13.56
C LEU A 66 5.90 2.44 -13.91
N LEU A 67 6.01 3.27 -12.88
CA LEU A 67 6.29 4.70 -13.04
C LEU A 67 7.75 4.98 -13.44
N SER A 68 8.68 4.16 -12.95
CA SER A 68 10.11 4.25 -13.26
C SER A 68 10.57 3.08 -14.14
N PRO A 69 11.63 3.24 -14.94
CA PRO A 69 12.26 2.14 -15.65
C PRO A 69 12.71 1.02 -14.70
N GLY A 70 12.73 -0.22 -15.22
CA GLY A 70 13.19 -1.40 -14.51
C GLY A 70 12.05 -2.31 -14.05
N THR A 71 12.26 -2.97 -12.93
CA THR A 71 11.40 -4.03 -12.41
C THR A 71 10.57 -3.62 -11.19
N GLY A 72 10.59 -2.34 -10.81
CA GLY A 72 9.96 -1.85 -9.58
C GLY A 72 10.90 -1.88 -8.36
N HIS A 73 12.09 -2.47 -8.48
CA HIS A 73 13.14 -2.48 -7.46
C HIS A 73 14.20 -1.40 -7.75
N GLY A 74 13.81 -0.14 -7.56
CA GLY A 74 14.67 1.01 -7.84
C GLY A 74 14.52 1.54 -9.27
N ILE A 75 15.50 2.33 -9.71
CA ILE A 75 15.50 2.98 -11.02
C ILE A 75 16.62 2.38 -11.85
N GLU A 76 16.28 1.47 -12.76
CA GLU A 76 17.26 0.82 -13.63
C GLU A 76 17.56 1.70 -14.85
N ALA A 77 18.51 2.63 -14.68
CA ALA A 77 18.97 3.53 -15.74
C ALA A 77 20.43 3.92 -15.52
N GLU A 78 21.15 4.26 -16.60
CA GLU A 78 22.53 4.76 -16.55
C GLU A 78 22.61 6.11 -15.82
N ASP A 79 21.62 6.99 -16.03
CA ASP A 79 21.40 8.21 -15.25
C ASP A 79 19.97 8.20 -14.67
N PRO A 80 19.81 7.76 -13.40
CA PRO A 80 18.50 7.72 -12.74
C PRO A 80 17.80 9.07 -12.64
N ARG A 81 18.56 10.17 -12.51
CA ARG A 81 17.98 11.51 -12.39
C ARG A 81 17.40 11.97 -13.72
N ALA A 82 18.14 11.78 -14.81
CA ALA A 82 17.64 12.09 -16.14
C ALA A 82 16.41 11.23 -16.49
N ALA A 83 16.48 9.92 -16.22
CA ALA A 83 15.36 9.00 -16.48
C ALA A 83 14.08 9.40 -15.73
N LEU A 84 14.19 9.75 -14.44
CA LEU A 84 13.05 10.26 -13.67
C LEU A 84 12.52 11.61 -14.21
N GLY A 85 13.41 12.47 -14.70
CA GLY A 85 13.03 13.77 -15.26
C GLY A 85 12.18 13.69 -16.53
N GLU A 86 12.23 12.56 -17.23
CA GLU A 86 11.45 12.32 -18.45
C GLU A 86 10.09 11.65 -18.18
N VAL A 87 9.84 11.20 -16.95
CA VAL A 87 8.58 10.55 -16.56
C VAL A 87 7.43 11.54 -16.71
N ARG A 88 6.42 11.15 -17.48
CA ARG A 88 5.16 11.88 -17.60
C ARG A 88 4.12 11.21 -16.73
N LEU A 89 3.53 11.99 -15.82
CA LEU A 89 2.38 11.55 -15.06
C LEU A 89 1.17 11.49 -16.00
N ASP A 90 0.58 10.32 -16.12
CA ASP A 90 -0.65 10.09 -16.86
C ASP A 90 -1.59 9.20 -16.03
N GLY A 91 -2.89 9.35 -16.22
CA GLY A 91 -3.90 8.65 -15.42
C GLY A 91 -3.78 8.93 -13.92
N PHE A 92 -4.26 7.97 -13.11
CA PHE A 92 -3.98 7.93 -11.69
C PHE A 92 -2.55 7.43 -11.45
N THR A 93 -1.69 8.28 -10.91
CA THR A 93 -0.32 7.89 -10.54
C THR A 93 -0.14 7.96 -9.04
N MET A 94 0.33 6.86 -8.46
CA MET A 94 0.72 6.79 -7.05
C MET A 94 2.13 6.22 -6.93
N MET A 95 2.95 6.85 -6.09
CA MET A 95 4.31 6.44 -5.83
C MET A 95 4.45 5.90 -4.41
N GLY A 96 4.92 4.65 -4.30
CA GLY A 96 5.40 4.09 -3.04
C GLY A 96 6.79 4.59 -2.72
N ALA A 97 7.04 4.91 -1.44
CA ALA A 97 8.39 5.12 -0.92
C ALA A 97 8.55 4.12 0.22
N TYR A 98 9.37 3.10 0.01
CA TYR A 98 9.60 2.03 0.96
C TYR A 98 10.99 2.21 1.57
N CYS A 99 11.10 2.09 2.89
CA CYS A 99 12.38 2.07 3.57
C CYS A 99 12.97 0.64 3.50
N GLY A 100 14.10 0.47 2.82
CA GLY A 100 14.72 -0.84 2.56
C GLY A 100 14.20 -1.47 1.26
N GLY A 101 15.10 -1.88 0.38
CA GLY A 101 14.88 -2.05 -1.06
C GLY A 101 14.11 -3.29 -1.56
N ASP A 102 13.61 -4.15 -0.68
CA ASP A 102 13.13 -5.49 -1.06
C ASP A 102 11.61 -5.64 -0.93
N TRP A 103 10.80 -4.79 -1.57
CA TRP A 103 9.34 -4.95 -1.61
C TRP A 103 8.80 -4.73 -3.03
N ASP A 104 8.21 -5.77 -3.60
CA ASP A 104 7.61 -5.80 -4.95
C ASP A 104 6.08 -5.65 -4.84
N PHE A 105 5.46 -4.99 -5.82
CA PHE A 105 3.99 -4.97 -6.00
C PHE A 105 3.48 -6.24 -6.73
N LEU A 106 4.36 -6.98 -7.42
CA LEU A 106 4.05 -8.18 -8.21
C LEU A 106 4.28 -9.50 -7.45
N ALA A 107 5.13 -9.52 -6.42
CA ALA A 107 5.33 -10.68 -5.55
C ALA A 107 4.38 -10.63 -4.34
N ALA A 108 3.66 -11.72 -4.08
CA ALA A 108 2.86 -11.86 -2.86
C ALA A 108 3.75 -11.61 -1.62
N GLY A 109 3.18 -10.98 -0.58
CA GLY A 109 3.92 -10.51 0.59
C GLY A 109 4.80 -11.58 1.27
N GLY A 110 5.86 -11.12 1.93
CA GLY A 110 6.87 -11.95 2.60
C GLY A 110 6.37 -12.74 3.83
N GLU A 111 7.24 -12.97 4.81
CA GLU A 111 6.93 -13.77 6.02
C GLU A 111 5.88 -13.09 6.90
N PHE A 112 4.59 -13.27 6.58
CA PHE A 112 3.45 -12.57 7.18
C PHE A 112 3.41 -12.66 8.71
N GLU A 113 3.75 -13.82 9.27
CA GLU A 113 3.80 -14.02 10.72
C GLU A 113 4.80 -13.07 11.40
N THR A 114 5.92 -12.75 10.76
CA THR A 114 6.89 -11.81 11.31
C THR A 114 6.30 -10.40 11.41
N VAL A 115 5.51 -10.02 10.41
CA VAL A 115 4.85 -8.70 10.34
C VAL A 115 3.67 -8.61 11.29
N TRP A 116 2.82 -9.64 11.34
CA TRP A 116 1.67 -9.68 12.25
C TRP A 116 2.07 -9.79 13.72
N ALA A 117 3.24 -10.34 14.00
CA ALA A 117 3.82 -10.44 15.33
C ALA A 117 4.51 -9.15 15.81
N VAL A 118 4.47 -8.07 15.03
CA VAL A 118 4.93 -6.74 15.47
C VAL A 118 3.98 -6.22 16.57
N PRO A 119 4.49 -5.90 17.78
CA PRO A 119 3.66 -5.38 18.85
C PRO A 119 3.03 -4.04 18.48
N LYS A 120 1.79 -3.82 18.93
CA LYS A 120 1.15 -2.51 18.79
C LYS A 120 2.01 -1.43 19.47
N PRO A 121 2.26 -0.30 18.80
CA PRO A 121 3.00 0.78 19.43
C PRO A 121 2.23 1.35 20.63
N ARG A 122 2.95 1.81 21.64
CA ARG A 122 2.35 2.44 22.83
C ARG A 122 1.55 3.70 22.47
N LEU A 123 2.02 4.44 21.47
CA LEU A 123 1.38 5.64 20.93
C LEU A 123 1.06 5.42 19.46
N ASP A 124 -0.14 5.80 19.06
CA ASP A 124 -0.51 5.93 17.66
C ASP A 124 0.27 7.11 17.03
N PRO A 125 0.81 6.97 15.82
CA PRO A 125 1.60 8.02 15.17
C PRO A 125 0.79 9.28 14.83
N VAL A 126 -0.54 9.17 14.70
CA VAL A 126 -1.44 10.29 14.38
C VAL A 126 -2.21 10.72 15.64
N TRP A 127 -2.71 9.75 16.40
CA TRP A 127 -3.66 10.00 17.49
C TRP A 127 -3.04 9.88 18.89
N GLY A 128 -1.73 9.64 19.00
CA GLY A 128 -1.03 9.57 20.27
C GLY A 128 -1.60 8.50 21.20
N SER A 129 -2.11 8.91 22.37
CA SER A 129 -2.61 7.99 23.40
C SER A 129 -4.07 7.59 23.23
N GLU A 130 -4.78 8.11 22.23
CA GLU A 130 -6.20 7.82 22.03
C GLU A 130 -6.45 6.35 21.67
N SER A 131 -7.67 5.87 21.94
CA SER A 131 -8.12 4.51 21.63
C SER A 131 -8.72 4.41 20.22
N VAL A 132 -8.07 5.03 19.24
CA VAL A 132 -8.43 5.06 17.83
C VAL A 132 -7.19 4.78 16.97
N GLY A 133 -7.33 4.79 15.65
CA GLY A 133 -6.21 4.52 14.74
C GLY A 133 -5.65 3.10 14.87
N LEU A 134 -4.35 2.95 14.66
CA LEU A 134 -3.62 1.67 14.66
C LEU A 134 -3.86 0.88 15.95
N ARG A 135 -3.96 1.54 17.11
CA ARG A 135 -4.16 0.84 18.38
C ARG A 135 -5.48 0.05 18.42
N LYS A 136 -6.52 0.56 17.74
CA LYS A 136 -7.84 -0.08 17.66
C LYS A 136 -7.98 -0.99 16.44
N THR A 137 -7.49 -0.57 15.28
CA THR A 137 -7.73 -1.26 14.00
C THR A 137 -6.74 -2.38 13.72
N TRP A 138 -5.49 -2.26 14.15
CA TRP A 138 -4.51 -3.34 13.99
C TRP A 138 -4.92 -4.52 14.87
N VAL A 139 -5.14 -5.69 14.30
CA VAL A 139 -5.42 -6.90 15.09
C VAL A 139 -4.08 -7.55 15.50
N GLY A 140 -3.22 -7.83 14.52
CA GLY A 140 -1.95 -8.55 14.71
C GLY A 140 -2.15 -9.99 15.18
N SER A 141 -1.07 -10.76 15.34
CA SER A 141 -1.14 -12.11 15.92
C SER A 141 -1.18 -12.09 17.45
N GLY A 142 -0.84 -10.96 18.08
CA GLY A 142 -0.76 -10.83 19.53
C GLY A 142 0.43 -11.58 20.15
N VAL A 143 1.31 -12.15 19.33
CA VAL A 143 2.53 -12.86 19.73
C VAL A 143 3.72 -12.00 19.36
N ALA A 144 4.72 -11.85 20.23
CA ALA A 144 5.93 -11.12 19.88
C ALA A 144 6.74 -11.90 18.83
N ALA A 145 7.13 -11.23 17.75
CA ALA A 145 7.99 -11.82 16.72
C ALA A 145 9.29 -12.33 17.38
N ARG A 146 9.63 -13.60 17.18
CA ARG A 146 10.97 -14.11 17.55
C ARG A 146 11.94 -13.57 16.50
N SER A 147 12.53 -12.41 16.77
CA SER A 147 13.57 -11.84 15.92
C SER A 147 14.66 -12.90 15.69
N LYS A 148 14.85 -13.32 14.44
CA LYS A 148 16.11 -13.93 14.03
C LYS A 148 17.13 -12.80 13.92
N ILE A 149 18.10 -12.80 14.83
CA ILE A 149 19.36 -12.06 14.68
C ILE A 149 20.18 -12.77 13.61
#